data_AF-A0A7K0TF92-F1
#
_entry.id   AF-A0A7K0TF92-F1
#
_cell.length_a   1.000
_cell.length_b   1.000
_cell.length_c   1.000
_cell.angle_alpha   90.00
_cell.angle_beta   90.00
_cell.angle_gamma   90.00
#
_symmetry.space_group_name_H-M   'P 1'
#
loop_
_entity.id
_entity.type
_entity.pdbx_description
1 polymer ?
#
loop_
_entity_poly.entity_id
_entity_poly.type
_entity_poly.pdbx_seq_one_letter_code
_entity_poly.pdbx_strand_id
1 'polypeptide(L)'
;MKKIALAIALIASLVMPTQAQAAQTGFMGGPLTNLDPASASIHIALSNFPKDGGLYIQECVKPVAGSRPTLCNSAVQLWISTSAGATFLPTSDIVFKPTAAFNAGTTAVDCTVSSCGIFLRYDHTVPGNLTEDQFIAVTFKSSGAAPTKPVDEITATINGVPLSTRTAMKISYRQLATLAAQAKSGAALTYASLAPACALKKMAITALKGSGYCDIAITSPGTLEFGPVNAHFPLELTLGVQTIPTFQVSGSRHTTVPMRSNFGEKVTYLGTGSCTVTNRIITAKKGTCTIVAGAPGVNGLYQPLNLRVVTVIK
;
A
#
# COMPACT_ATOMS: atom_id res chain seq x y z
N MET A 1 13.35 -40.53 70.97
CA MET A 1 12.84 -41.56 70.04
C MET A 1 13.23 -41.15 68.62
N LYS A 2 13.77 -42.12 67.87
CA LYS A 2 14.42 -42.02 66.56
C LYS A 2 13.55 -41.39 65.47
N LYS A 3 14.13 -40.51 64.65
CA LYS A 3 13.97 -40.53 63.18
C LYS A 3 15.28 -40.12 62.52
N ILE A 4 15.97 -41.14 61.99
CA ILE A 4 17.10 -41.03 61.08
C ILE A 4 16.49 -40.69 59.71
N ALA A 5 16.93 -39.60 59.07
CA ALA A 5 16.67 -39.34 57.67
C ALA A 5 18.01 -39.23 56.95
N LEU A 6 18.24 -40.20 56.07
CA LEU A 6 19.43 -40.36 55.23
C LEU A 6 19.40 -39.38 54.05
N ALA A 7 20.60 -39.09 53.56
CA ALA A 7 20.97 -38.15 52.51
C ALA A 7 20.33 -38.37 51.14
N ILE A 8 20.34 -37.32 50.31
CA ILE A 8 20.91 -37.30 48.94
C ILE A 8 21.36 -35.85 48.69
N ALA A 9 22.68 -35.62 48.69
CA ALA A 9 23.24 -34.39 48.15
C ALA A 9 23.37 -34.59 46.63
N LEU A 10 22.43 -34.02 45.88
CA LEU A 10 22.51 -33.92 44.43
C LEU A 10 23.62 -32.91 44.10
N ILE A 11 24.82 -33.40 43.75
CA ILE A 11 25.85 -32.55 43.14
C ILE A 11 25.37 -32.29 41.71
N ALA A 12 24.54 -31.25 41.56
CA ALA A 12 24.26 -30.67 40.25
C ALA A 12 25.57 -30.08 39.75
N SER A 13 26.22 -30.79 38.82
CA SER A 13 27.32 -30.27 38.02
C SER A 13 26.76 -29.09 37.20
N LEU A 14 26.83 -27.88 37.77
CA LEU A 14 26.64 -26.65 37.02
C LEU A 14 27.80 -26.56 36.03
N VAL A 15 27.58 -27.06 34.82
CA VAL A 15 28.34 -26.64 33.64
C VAL A 15 27.95 -25.18 33.44
N MET A 16 28.69 -24.27 34.08
CA MET A 16 28.56 -22.86 33.78
C MET A 16 28.98 -22.67 32.32
N PRO A 17 28.17 -22.00 31.47
CA PRO A 17 28.62 -21.65 30.14
C PRO A 17 29.89 -20.82 30.28
N THR A 18 30.97 -21.26 29.62
CA THR A 18 32.20 -20.48 29.50
C THR A 18 31.82 -19.13 28.89
N GLN A 19 31.88 -18.08 29.71
CA GLN A 19 31.70 -16.72 29.23
C GLN A 19 32.74 -16.49 28.14
N ALA A 20 32.28 -16.04 26.97
CA ALA A 20 33.19 -15.60 25.91
C ALA A 20 34.14 -14.57 26.53
N GLN A 21 35.44 -14.89 26.61
CA GLN A 21 36.44 -13.89 26.96
C GLN A 21 36.32 -12.77 25.94
N ALA A 22 36.01 -11.57 26.41
CA ALA A 22 36.07 -10.39 25.57
C ALA A 22 37.51 -10.23 25.06
N ALA A 23 37.65 -9.99 23.77
CA ALA A 23 38.94 -9.71 23.15
C ALA A 23 39.65 -8.53 23.83
N GLN A 24 40.97 -8.59 23.90
CA GLN A 24 41.73 -7.53 24.57
C GLN A 24 41.88 -6.30 23.69
N THR A 25 41.99 -6.49 22.37
CA THR A 25 42.12 -5.40 21.41
C THR A 25 40.85 -4.55 21.40
N GLY A 26 40.99 -3.25 21.67
CA GLY A 26 39.90 -2.30 21.50
C GLY A 26 39.80 -1.84 20.05
N PHE A 27 38.64 -2.07 19.42
CA PHE A 27 38.31 -1.50 18.10
C PHE A 27 37.68 -0.11 18.25
N MET A 28 38.24 0.87 17.55
CA MET A 28 37.66 2.21 17.42
C MET A 28 37.62 2.56 15.93
N GLY A 29 36.44 2.80 15.36
CA GLY A 29 36.39 3.15 13.94
C GLY A 29 35.01 3.55 13.46
N GLY A 30 34.97 4.15 12.28
CA GLY A 30 33.73 4.55 11.64
C GLY A 30 33.92 5.27 10.29
N PRO A 31 32.82 5.60 9.60
CA PRO A 31 31.44 5.22 9.93
C PRO A 31 31.23 3.70 9.84
N LEU A 32 30.28 3.15 10.60
CA LEU A 32 29.94 1.71 10.57
C LEU A 32 28.56 1.46 9.97
N THR A 33 27.75 2.50 9.79
CA THR A 33 26.38 2.38 9.28
C THR A 33 26.18 3.30 8.10
N ASN A 34 25.20 2.96 7.26
CA ASN A 34 24.85 3.71 6.05
C ASN A 34 26.06 3.97 5.14
N LEU A 35 26.94 2.97 5.00
CA LEU A 35 28.10 3.01 4.13
C LEU A 35 27.68 3.17 2.67
N ASP A 36 28.43 3.96 1.91
CA ASP A 36 28.19 4.11 0.48
C ASP A 36 28.57 2.82 -0.28
N PRO A 37 27.64 2.18 -1.01
CA PRO A 37 27.92 0.95 -1.75
C PRO A 37 29.06 1.04 -2.76
N ALA A 38 29.33 2.24 -3.30
CA ALA A 38 30.34 2.45 -4.33
C ALA A 38 31.70 2.92 -3.80
N SER A 39 31.74 3.47 -2.58
CA SER A 39 32.94 4.17 -2.09
C SER A 39 33.11 4.18 -0.58
N ALA A 40 32.63 3.15 0.13
CA ALA A 40 32.80 3.04 1.58
C ALA A 40 34.27 3.07 2.00
N SER A 41 34.56 3.83 3.05
CA SER A 41 35.87 3.91 3.69
C SER A 41 35.67 4.07 5.20
N ILE A 42 36.29 3.19 5.98
CA ILE A 42 36.21 3.15 7.44
C ILE A 42 37.62 3.37 7.97
N HIS A 43 37.79 4.42 8.78
CA HIS A 43 39.04 4.67 9.48
C HIS A 43 39.00 3.93 10.81
N ILE A 44 40.03 3.13 11.08
CA ILE A 44 40.13 2.24 12.24
C ILE A 44 41.39 2.62 13.03
N ALA A 45 41.24 2.74 14.33
CA ALA A 45 42.29 2.78 15.32
C ALA A 45 42.14 1.59 16.27
N LEU A 46 43.26 1.00 16.66
CA LEU A 46 43.29 -0.13 17.59
C LEU A 46 43.95 0.30 18.90
N SER A 47 43.40 -0.14 20.02
CA SER A 47 44.04 -0.05 21.33
C SER A 47 44.32 -1.44 21.90
N ASN A 48 45.26 -1.55 22.83
CA ASN A 48 45.67 -2.83 23.45
C ASN A 48 46.02 -3.91 22.42
N PHE A 49 46.73 -3.54 21.35
CA PHE A 49 47.14 -4.48 20.31
C PHE A 49 47.92 -5.66 20.92
N PRO A 50 47.64 -6.91 20.52
CA PRO A 50 48.18 -8.08 21.18
C PRO A 50 49.68 -8.21 20.96
N LYS A 51 50.36 -8.83 21.94
CA LYS A 51 51.80 -9.07 21.87
C LYS A 51 52.16 -10.40 21.20
N ASP A 52 51.22 -11.35 21.18
CA ASP A 52 51.46 -12.73 20.75
C ASP A 52 51.44 -12.91 19.23
N GLY A 53 50.90 -11.95 18.47
CA GLY A 53 50.84 -11.99 17.01
C GLY A 53 50.19 -10.76 16.40
N GLY A 54 50.11 -10.70 15.08
CA GLY A 54 49.37 -9.68 14.36
C GLY A 54 47.86 -9.97 14.30
N LEU A 55 47.11 -9.09 13.66
CA LEU A 55 45.67 -9.23 13.45
C LEU A 55 45.32 -9.20 11.96
N TYR A 56 44.32 -10.00 11.57
CA TYR A 56 43.61 -9.80 10.30
C TYR A 56 42.34 -8.99 10.54
N ILE A 57 42.09 -8.05 9.64
CA ILE A 57 40.81 -7.33 9.49
C ILE A 57 40.19 -7.79 8.18
N GLN A 58 39.01 -8.38 8.24
CA GLN A 58 38.30 -8.94 7.08
C GLN A 58 36.86 -8.43 7.03
N GLU A 59 36.30 -8.29 5.83
CA GLU A 59 34.84 -8.14 5.67
C GLU A 59 34.24 -9.53 5.56
N CYS A 60 33.29 -9.88 6.42
CA CYS A 60 32.67 -11.19 6.42
C CYS A 60 31.16 -11.11 6.71
N VAL A 61 30.44 -12.16 6.29
CA VAL A 61 29.07 -12.41 6.75
C VAL A 61 29.12 -12.85 8.21
N LYS A 62 28.19 -12.34 9.02
CA LYS A 62 28.06 -12.69 10.44
C LYS A 62 28.00 -14.22 10.61
N PRO A 63 28.86 -14.80 11.47
CA PRO A 63 28.87 -16.23 11.68
C PRO A 63 27.70 -16.66 12.57
N VAL A 64 27.44 -17.97 12.61
CA VAL A 64 26.65 -18.55 13.69
C VAL A 64 27.41 -18.36 15.01
N ALA A 65 26.68 -18.12 16.11
CA ALA A 65 27.27 -17.84 17.41
C ALA A 65 28.28 -18.93 17.81
N GLY A 66 29.48 -18.52 18.23
CA GLY A 66 30.56 -19.44 18.64
C GLY A 66 31.41 -20.01 17.50
N SER A 67 31.24 -19.54 16.26
CA SER A 67 32.06 -19.95 15.11
C SER A 67 32.71 -18.77 14.40
N ARG A 68 33.80 -19.03 13.67
CA ARG A 68 34.40 -18.04 12.75
C ARG A 68 33.56 -17.91 11.48
N PRO A 69 33.50 -16.72 10.85
CA PRO A 69 32.90 -16.56 9.53
C PRO A 69 33.57 -17.44 8.48
N THR A 70 32.77 -18.00 7.59
CA THR A 70 33.24 -18.80 6.45
C THR A 70 33.15 -18.05 5.12
N LEU A 71 32.29 -17.03 5.05
CA LEU A 71 32.11 -16.17 3.89
C LEU A 71 32.77 -14.82 4.15
N CYS A 72 34.03 -14.69 3.72
CA CYS A 72 34.82 -13.47 3.87
C CYS A 72 35.34 -12.97 2.53
N ASN A 73 35.43 -11.66 2.41
CA ASN A 73 35.97 -10.95 1.26
C ASN A 73 37.50 -10.90 1.36
N SER A 74 38.17 -11.82 0.67
CA SER A 74 39.64 -11.86 0.65
C SER A 74 40.26 -10.66 -0.07
N ALA A 75 39.52 -9.97 -0.95
CA ALA A 75 40.03 -8.87 -1.74
C ALA A 75 40.33 -7.60 -0.92
N VAL A 76 39.68 -7.46 0.24
CA VAL A 76 39.81 -6.27 1.12
C VAL A 76 40.48 -6.60 2.45
N GLN A 77 40.96 -7.83 2.63
CA GLN A 77 41.63 -8.25 3.86
C GLN A 77 42.88 -7.41 4.13
N LEU A 78 43.02 -6.94 5.37
CA LEU A 78 44.21 -6.24 5.85
C LEU A 78 44.94 -7.09 6.88
N TRP A 79 46.28 -7.04 6.84
CA TRP A 79 47.14 -7.59 7.88
C TRP A 79 47.75 -6.45 8.69
N ILE A 80 47.47 -6.42 9.99
CA ILE A 80 47.98 -5.41 10.92
C ILE A 80 49.07 -6.06 11.77
N SER A 81 50.30 -5.58 11.65
CA SER A 81 51.46 -6.12 12.37
C SER A 81 52.65 -5.17 12.30
N THR A 82 53.64 -5.35 13.19
CA THR A 82 54.94 -4.68 13.11
C THR A 82 55.92 -5.42 12.20
N SER A 83 55.56 -6.61 11.72
CA SER A 83 56.35 -7.41 10.79
C SER A 83 56.44 -6.76 9.41
N ALA A 84 57.56 -6.97 8.72
CA ALA A 84 57.73 -6.53 7.34
C ALA A 84 56.67 -7.18 6.43
N GLY A 85 56.04 -6.36 5.59
CA GLY A 85 54.98 -6.80 4.67
C GLY A 85 53.55 -6.70 5.23
N ALA A 86 53.37 -6.26 6.48
CA ALA A 86 52.06 -5.89 7.00
C ALA A 86 51.41 -4.78 6.17
N THR A 87 50.08 -4.83 6.01
CA THR A 87 49.32 -3.80 5.30
C THR A 87 49.36 -2.47 6.06
N PHE A 88 49.28 -2.52 7.38
CA PHE A 88 49.41 -1.35 8.27
C PHE A 88 50.16 -1.72 9.55
N LEU A 89 50.86 -0.72 10.13
CA LEU A 89 51.34 -0.82 11.51
C LEU A 89 50.15 -0.65 12.48
N PRO A 90 50.19 -1.27 13.67
CA PRO A 90 49.11 -1.16 14.66
C PRO A 90 48.73 0.27 15.07
N THR A 91 49.66 1.22 14.96
CA THR A 91 49.48 2.62 15.35
C THR A 91 49.11 3.56 14.20
N SER A 92 48.93 3.03 12.99
CA SER A 92 48.57 3.84 11.81
C SER A 92 47.08 4.19 11.77
N ASP A 93 46.71 5.16 10.94
CA ASP A 93 45.33 5.32 10.49
C ASP A 93 44.99 4.17 9.51
N ILE A 94 44.30 3.14 10.01
CA ILE A 94 43.98 1.95 9.22
C ILE A 94 42.73 2.23 8.40
N VAL A 95 42.90 2.33 7.08
CA VAL A 95 41.79 2.59 6.16
C VAL A 95 41.27 1.27 5.58
N PHE A 96 40.08 0.86 6.03
CA PHE A 96 39.39 -0.32 5.55
C PHE A 96 38.27 0.05 4.57
N LYS A 97 38.22 -0.62 3.41
CA LYS A 97 37.27 -0.32 2.33
C LYS A 97 36.37 -1.52 2.05
N PRO A 98 35.29 -1.71 2.83
CA PRO A 98 34.35 -2.81 2.60
C PRO A 98 33.54 -2.56 1.32
N THR A 99 32.93 -3.61 0.78
CA THR A 99 32.15 -3.55 -0.46
C THR A 99 30.74 -4.06 -0.23
N ALA A 100 29.74 -3.40 -0.82
CA ALA A 100 28.35 -3.82 -0.66
C ALA A 100 28.06 -5.21 -1.23
N ALA A 101 28.90 -5.72 -2.14
CA ALA A 101 28.82 -7.07 -2.65
C ALA A 101 30.21 -7.62 -2.98
N PHE A 102 30.42 -8.93 -2.75
CA PHE A 102 31.66 -9.62 -3.06
C PHE A 102 31.41 -11.11 -3.32
N ASN A 103 32.42 -11.81 -3.84
CA ASN A 103 32.40 -13.27 -3.98
C ASN A 103 33.30 -13.92 -2.92
N ALA A 104 32.74 -14.79 -2.08
CA ALA A 104 33.49 -15.69 -1.21
C ALA A 104 33.59 -17.07 -1.88
N GLY A 105 34.70 -17.31 -2.59
CA GLY A 105 34.83 -18.48 -3.46
C GLY A 105 33.80 -18.39 -4.59
N THR A 106 32.90 -19.37 -4.67
CA THR A 106 31.79 -19.40 -5.65
C THR A 106 30.50 -18.76 -5.14
N THR A 107 30.46 -18.31 -3.88
CA THR A 107 29.26 -17.76 -3.25
C THR A 107 29.25 -16.24 -3.40
N ALA A 108 28.24 -15.72 -4.11
CA ALA A 108 27.97 -14.29 -4.14
C ALA A 108 27.34 -13.83 -2.82
N VAL A 109 27.88 -12.76 -2.24
CA VAL A 109 27.41 -12.12 -1.00
C VAL A 109 26.96 -10.71 -1.32
N ASP A 110 25.77 -10.35 -0.86
CA ASP A 110 25.22 -8.99 -0.90
C ASP A 110 25.01 -8.50 0.55
N CYS A 111 25.83 -7.55 0.97
CA CYS A 111 25.85 -6.95 2.30
C CYS A 111 24.81 -5.84 2.49
N THR A 112 24.01 -5.53 1.47
CA THR A 112 22.84 -4.66 1.62
C THR A 112 21.63 -5.42 2.17
N VAL A 113 21.64 -6.75 2.08
CA VAL A 113 20.59 -7.65 2.61
C VAL A 113 21.12 -8.69 3.60
N SER A 114 22.40 -9.06 3.53
CA SER A 114 23.05 -9.96 4.48
C SER A 114 23.63 -9.18 5.67
N SER A 115 23.67 -9.79 6.85
CA SER A 115 24.38 -9.20 8.00
C SER A 115 25.89 -9.32 7.82
N CYS A 116 26.52 -8.33 7.20
CA CYS A 116 27.97 -8.25 7.06
C CYS A 116 28.61 -7.42 8.19
N GLY A 117 29.93 -7.57 8.34
CA GLY A 117 30.70 -6.87 9.37
C GLY A 117 32.19 -7.03 9.17
N ILE A 118 32.94 -6.26 9.95
CA ILE A 118 34.38 -6.41 10.09
C ILE A 118 34.63 -7.54 11.08
N PHE A 119 35.36 -8.57 10.65
CA PHE A 119 35.86 -9.63 11.51
C PHE A 119 37.33 -9.38 11.82
N LEU A 120 37.62 -9.18 13.11
CA LEU A 120 38.97 -9.12 13.66
C LEU A 120 39.33 -10.49 14.20
N ARG A 121 40.55 -10.95 13.94
CA ARG A 121 41.09 -12.21 14.49
C ARG A 121 42.61 -12.15 14.54
N TYR A 122 43.21 -13.04 15.34
CA TYR A 122 44.64 -13.31 15.20
C TYR A 122 45.01 -13.70 13.77
N ASP A 123 46.18 -13.22 13.35
CA ASP A 123 46.75 -13.52 12.06
C ASP A 123 47.22 -14.98 11.94
N HIS A 124 47.95 -15.26 10.86
CA HIS A 124 48.44 -16.59 10.55
C HIS A 124 49.57 -17.07 11.48
N THR A 125 50.15 -16.22 12.34
CA THR A 125 51.19 -16.64 13.29
C THR A 125 50.58 -17.26 14.55
N VAL A 126 49.31 -16.97 14.87
CA VAL A 126 48.59 -17.53 16.02
C VAL A 126 47.21 -18.09 15.63
N PRO A 127 47.13 -18.98 14.62
CA PRO A 127 45.88 -19.29 13.93
C PRO A 127 44.83 -20.01 14.80
N GLY A 128 45.28 -20.74 15.83
CA GLY A 128 44.42 -21.50 16.76
C GLY A 128 43.91 -20.70 17.96
N ASN A 129 44.41 -19.48 18.18
CA ASN A 129 43.93 -18.64 19.25
C ASN A 129 42.71 -17.83 18.78
N LEU A 130 41.59 -17.98 19.49
CA LEU A 130 40.32 -17.33 19.19
C LEU A 130 40.02 -16.16 20.14
N THR A 131 40.92 -15.83 21.08
CA THR A 131 40.63 -14.81 22.10
C THR A 131 40.47 -13.41 21.53
N GLU A 132 41.01 -13.13 20.34
CA GLU A 132 40.86 -11.85 19.66
C GLU A 132 39.76 -11.83 18.60
N ASP A 133 38.96 -12.90 18.49
CA ASP A 133 37.87 -12.96 17.52
C ASP A 133 36.78 -11.94 17.89
N GLN A 134 36.57 -10.95 17.02
CA GLN A 134 35.58 -9.89 17.20
C GLN A 134 34.80 -9.67 15.90
N PHE A 135 33.49 -9.47 16.02
CA PHE A 135 32.64 -9.12 14.87
C PHE A 135 31.99 -7.75 15.09
N ILE A 136 32.37 -6.78 14.27
CA ILE A 136 31.86 -5.42 14.29
C ILE A 136 30.89 -5.28 13.12
N ALA A 137 29.59 -5.21 13.41
CA ALA A 137 28.57 -5.12 12.38
C ALA A 137 28.71 -3.82 11.56
N VAL A 138 28.49 -3.92 10.25
CA VAL A 138 28.37 -2.76 9.36
C VAL A 138 27.04 -2.77 8.62
N THR A 139 26.57 -1.60 8.20
CA THR A 139 25.41 -1.50 7.29
C THR A 139 25.75 -0.64 6.08
N PHE A 140 25.38 -1.11 4.90
CA PHE A 140 25.41 -0.32 3.68
C PHE A 140 24.08 0.39 3.47
N LYS A 141 24.10 1.54 2.79
CA LYS A 141 22.88 2.08 2.18
C LYS A 141 22.37 1.03 1.21
N SER A 142 21.05 0.85 1.11
CA SER A 142 20.47 -0.02 0.11
C SER A 142 20.95 0.39 -1.28
N SER A 143 21.72 -0.47 -1.96
CA SER A 143 22.09 -0.27 -3.35
C SER A 143 20.92 -0.74 -4.22
N GLY A 144 19.88 0.08 -4.34
CA GLY A 144 18.78 -0.21 -5.24
C GLY A 144 17.63 0.76 -5.08
N ALA A 145 17.29 1.44 -6.17
CA ALA A 145 15.87 1.55 -6.47
C ALA A 145 15.31 0.12 -6.36
N ALA A 146 14.32 -0.09 -5.50
CA ALA A 146 13.56 -1.34 -5.51
C ALA A 146 13.20 -1.67 -6.97
N PRO A 147 13.18 -2.96 -7.40
CA PRO A 147 12.63 -3.29 -8.70
C PRO A 147 11.30 -2.56 -8.83
N THR A 148 11.16 -1.72 -9.87
CA THR A 148 9.96 -0.91 -10.04
C THR A 148 8.80 -1.89 -10.16
N LYS A 149 8.01 -2.00 -9.09
CA LYS A 149 6.87 -2.90 -9.08
C LYS A 149 5.96 -2.50 -10.24
N PRO A 150 5.36 -3.46 -10.97
CA PRO A 150 4.29 -3.11 -11.89
C PRO A 150 3.23 -2.32 -11.11
N VAL A 151 2.77 -1.21 -11.69
CA VAL A 151 1.68 -0.42 -11.12
C VAL A 151 0.45 -1.32 -11.04
N ASP A 152 -0.24 -1.32 -9.91
CA ASP A 152 -1.50 -2.05 -9.76
C ASP A 152 -2.55 -1.51 -10.75
N GLU A 153 -3.53 -2.33 -11.09
CA GLU A 153 -4.60 -1.97 -12.02
C GLU A 153 -5.94 -2.00 -11.30
N ILE A 154 -6.74 -0.95 -11.47
CA ILE A 154 -8.08 -0.85 -10.91
C ILE A 154 -9.10 -0.97 -12.04
N THR A 155 -10.02 -1.92 -11.91
CA THR A 155 -11.23 -1.98 -12.73
C THR A 155 -12.42 -1.54 -11.87
N ALA A 156 -13.23 -0.62 -12.39
CA ALA A 156 -14.39 -0.08 -11.70
C ALA A 156 -15.61 -0.02 -12.62
N THR A 157 -16.81 -0.12 -12.02
CA THR A 157 -18.09 -0.01 -12.70
C THR A 157 -19.05 0.86 -11.90
N ILE A 158 -19.97 1.54 -12.59
CA ILE A 158 -21.17 2.13 -11.98
C ILE A 158 -22.39 1.43 -12.56
N ASN A 159 -23.23 0.84 -11.69
CA ASN A 159 -24.41 0.08 -12.10
C ASN A 159 -24.08 -1.02 -13.14
N GLY A 160 -22.90 -1.64 -13.03
CA GLY A 160 -22.41 -2.67 -13.95
C GLY A 160 -21.79 -2.13 -15.25
N VAL A 161 -21.82 -0.82 -15.50
CA VAL A 161 -21.18 -0.21 -16.67
C VAL A 161 -19.72 0.12 -16.35
N PRO A 162 -18.73 -0.35 -17.14
CA PRO A 162 -17.32 -0.05 -16.92
C PRO A 162 -17.03 1.45 -16.94
N LEU A 163 -16.22 1.90 -15.98
CA LEU A 163 -15.70 3.26 -15.94
C LEU A 163 -14.41 3.37 -16.76
N SER A 164 -14.16 4.56 -17.28
CA SER A 164 -12.93 4.94 -17.96
C SER A 164 -12.25 6.07 -17.21
N THR A 165 -10.91 6.02 -17.13
CA THR A 165 -10.11 7.14 -16.63
C THR A 165 -9.92 8.24 -17.67
N ARG A 166 -10.32 8.01 -18.91
CA ARG A 166 -10.13 8.94 -20.05
C ARG A 166 -11.43 9.55 -20.54
N THR A 167 -12.54 8.84 -20.36
CA THR A 167 -13.86 9.26 -20.85
C THR A 167 -14.84 9.34 -19.69
N ALA A 168 -15.50 10.48 -19.54
CA ALA A 168 -16.44 10.68 -18.46
C ALA A 168 -17.73 9.86 -18.69
N MET A 169 -18.19 9.18 -17.64
CA MET A 169 -19.53 8.57 -17.63
C MET A 169 -20.57 9.62 -17.22
N LYS A 170 -21.73 9.63 -17.88
CA LYS A 170 -22.83 10.53 -17.51
C LYS A 170 -23.62 9.99 -16.33
N ILE A 171 -23.88 10.84 -15.35
CA ILE A 171 -24.75 10.56 -14.20
C ILE A 171 -25.73 11.70 -13.99
N SER A 172 -27.01 11.37 -13.83
CA SER A 172 -28.05 12.37 -13.63
C SER A 172 -28.18 12.78 -12.16
N TYR A 173 -28.63 14.02 -11.91
CA TYR A 173 -28.93 14.51 -10.57
C TYR A 173 -29.81 13.52 -9.76
N ARG A 174 -29.37 13.17 -8.55
CA ARG A 174 -29.97 12.17 -7.64
C ARG A 174 -30.21 10.78 -8.25
N GLN A 175 -29.59 10.46 -9.37
CA GLN A 175 -29.56 9.07 -9.83
C GLN A 175 -28.80 8.24 -8.81
N LEU A 176 -29.39 7.12 -8.40
CA LEU A 176 -28.69 6.15 -7.56
C LEU A 176 -27.65 5.43 -8.42
N ALA A 177 -26.38 5.62 -8.10
CA ALA A 177 -25.26 4.98 -8.77
C ALA A 177 -24.48 4.13 -7.77
N THR A 178 -24.45 2.83 -8.01
CA THR A 178 -23.70 1.86 -7.20
C THR A 178 -22.33 1.65 -7.83
N LEU A 179 -21.29 2.01 -7.08
CA LEU A 179 -19.90 1.78 -7.44
C LEU A 179 -19.48 0.36 -7.07
N ALA A 180 -18.77 -0.31 -7.96
CA ALA A 180 -18.04 -1.53 -7.65
C ALA A 180 -16.65 -1.43 -8.26
N ALA A 181 -15.62 -1.81 -7.50
CA ALA A 181 -14.24 -1.80 -7.98
C ALA A 181 -13.43 -2.94 -7.37
N GLN A 182 -12.38 -3.32 -8.08
CA GLN A 182 -11.42 -4.34 -7.65
C GLN A 182 -10.01 -3.96 -8.12
N ALA A 183 -9.03 -4.22 -7.26
CA ALA A 183 -7.61 -4.17 -7.62
C ALA A 183 -7.19 -5.50 -8.23
N LYS A 184 -6.37 -5.48 -9.27
CA LYS A 184 -5.75 -6.68 -9.86
C LYS A 184 -4.93 -7.44 -8.83
N SER A 185 -4.26 -6.72 -7.93
CA SER A 185 -3.48 -7.29 -6.83
C SER A 185 -4.33 -7.91 -5.70
N GLY A 186 -5.65 -7.70 -5.69
CA GLY A 186 -6.53 -8.09 -4.59
C GLY A 186 -6.42 -7.18 -3.34
N ALA A 187 -5.63 -6.10 -3.40
CA ALA A 187 -5.52 -5.15 -2.30
C ALA A 187 -6.86 -4.48 -1.96
N ALA A 188 -7.05 -4.19 -0.67
CA ALA A 188 -8.21 -3.45 -0.20
C ALA A 188 -8.17 -2.01 -0.72
N LEU A 189 -9.25 -1.60 -1.39
CA LEU A 189 -9.36 -0.29 -2.03
C LEU A 189 -9.85 0.79 -1.06
N THR A 190 -9.37 2.01 -1.27
CA THR A 190 -9.90 3.22 -0.63
C THR A 190 -10.52 4.14 -1.68
N TYR A 191 -11.49 4.96 -1.27
CA TYR A 191 -12.33 5.71 -2.21
C TYR A 191 -12.54 7.13 -1.72
N ALA A 192 -12.52 8.10 -2.65
CA ALA A 192 -12.79 9.49 -2.35
C ALA A 192 -13.62 10.14 -3.47
N SER A 193 -14.51 11.06 -3.09
CA SER A 193 -15.09 12.03 -4.03
C SER A 193 -14.24 13.30 -3.95
N LEU A 194 -13.59 13.68 -5.04
CA LEU A 194 -12.69 14.82 -5.08
C LEU A 194 -13.39 16.13 -5.48
N ALA A 195 -14.69 16.08 -5.76
CA ALA A 195 -15.50 17.24 -6.09
C ALA A 195 -16.75 17.31 -5.18
N PRO A 196 -17.11 18.51 -4.69
CA PRO A 196 -18.31 18.69 -3.85
C PRO A 196 -19.62 18.49 -4.64
N ALA A 197 -19.55 18.33 -5.96
CA ALA A 197 -20.71 18.08 -6.81
C ALA A 197 -21.25 16.64 -6.70
N CYS A 198 -20.49 15.73 -6.09
CA CYS A 198 -20.93 14.37 -5.80
C CYS A 198 -20.65 13.97 -4.35
N ALA A 199 -21.61 13.28 -3.74
CA ALA A 199 -21.40 12.57 -2.48
C ALA A 199 -21.09 11.10 -2.76
N LEU A 200 -20.16 10.53 -1.99
CA LEU A 200 -19.87 9.09 -1.97
C LEU A 200 -20.09 8.56 -0.55
N LYS A 201 -20.99 7.59 -0.40
CA LYS A 201 -21.30 6.95 0.89
C LYS A 201 -21.55 5.45 0.71
N LYS A 202 -20.73 4.60 1.35
CA LYS A 202 -20.85 3.13 1.27
C LYS A 202 -21.03 2.62 -0.17
N MET A 203 -20.16 3.08 -1.08
CA MET A 203 -20.21 2.79 -2.53
C MET A 203 -21.40 3.36 -3.31
N ALA A 204 -22.31 4.09 -2.67
CA ALA A 204 -23.33 4.85 -3.38
C ALA A 204 -22.80 6.24 -3.75
N ILE A 205 -22.81 6.54 -5.04
CA ILE A 205 -22.53 7.86 -5.59
C ILE A 205 -23.86 8.58 -5.78
N THR A 206 -23.93 9.85 -5.36
CA THR A 206 -25.08 10.72 -5.57
C THR A 206 -24.63 12.04 -6.17
N ALA A 207 -25.10 12.33 -7.38
CA ALA A 207 -24.93 13.64 -8.01
C ALA A 207 -25.77 14.70 -7.30
N LEU A 208 -25.11 15.75 -6.82
CA LEU A 208 -25.71 16.86 -6.07
C LEU A 208 -25.99 18.08 -6.96
N LYS A 209 -25.51 18.06 -8.20
CA LYS A 209 -25.78 19.06 -9.25
C LYS A 209 -26.20 18.35 -10.54
N GLY A 210 -26.87 19.08 -11.43
CA GLY A 210 -27.29 18.61 -12.75
C GLY A 210 -26.43 19.11 -13.91
N SER A 211 -25.24 19.66 -13.62
CA SER A 211 -24.23 20.06 -14.62
C SER A 211 -22.84 20.11 -13.98
N GLY A 212 -21.80 20.04 -14.82
CA GLY A 212 -20.40 20.03 -14.40
C GLY A 212 -19.83 18.62 -14.30
N TYR A 213 -18.79 18.46 -13.48
CA TYR A 213 -18.08 17.21 -13.34
C TYR A 213 -17.89 16.81 -11.88
N CYS A 214 -17.81 15.50 -11.66
CA CYS A 214 -17.28 14.90 -10.45
C CYS A 214 -16.08 14.04 -10.79
N ASP A 215 -15.24 13.79 -9.78
CA ASP A 215 -14.13 12.86 -9.90
C ASP A 215 -14.17 11.91 -8.70
N ILE A 216 -14.22 10.61 -9.01
CA ILE A 216 -14.15 9.55 -8.02
C ILE A 216 -12.75 8.96 -8.09
N ALA A 217 -11.97 9.19 -7.04
CA ALA A 217 -10.66 8.59 -6.89
C ALA A 217 -10.79 7.24 -6.17
N ILE A 218 -10.11 6.24 -6.71
CA ILE A 218 -10.00 4.90 -6.14
C ILE A 218 -8.52 4.59 -6.02
N THR A 219 -8.07 4.30 -4.80
CA THR A 219 -6.66 4.07 -4.51
C THR A 219 -6.45 2.65 -4.03
N SER A 220 -5.52 1.96 -4.68
CA SER A 220 -4.91 0.72 -4.17
C SER A 220 -3.57 1.08 -3.51
N PRO A 221 -3.33 0.64 -2.26
CA PRO A 221 -2.04 0.81 -1.61
C PRO A 221 -0.94 -0.08 -2.24
N GLY A 222 -1.29 -0.97 -3.17
CA GLY A 222 -0.41 -1.99 -3.71
C GLY A 222 -0.20 -3.16 -2.75
N THR A 223 0.70 -4.07 -3.13
CA THR A 223 1.06 -5.27 -2.35
C THR A 223 2.58 -5.46 -2.35
N LEU A 224 3.07 -6.63 -1.91
CA LEU A 224 4.48 -6.98 -2.07
C LEU A 224 4.88 -7.08 -3.56
N GLU A 225 3.95 -7.47 -4.44
CA GLU A 225 4.17 -7.69 -5.88
C GLU A 225 3.80 -6.48 -6.74
N PHE A 226 2.81 -5.69 -6.34
CA PHE A 226 2.30 -4.53 -7.10
C PHE A 226 2.60 -3.20 -6.40
N GLY A 227 2.94 -2.18 -7.17
CA GLY A 227 3.07 -0.80 -6.70
C GLY A 227 1.71 -0.15 -6.45
N PRO A 228 1.63 0.91 -5.63
CA PRO A 228 0.37 1.61 -5.40
C PRO A 228 -0.13 2.27 -6.69
N VAL A 229 -1.45 2.44 -6.79
CA VAL A 229 -2.09 3.21 -7.87
C VAL A 229 -3.24 4.04 -7.31
N ASN A 230 -3.41 5.24 -7.86
CA ASN A 230 -4.57 6.09 -7.63
C ASN A 230 -5.25 6.36 -8.98
N ALA A 231 -6.42 5.77 -9.19
CA ALA A 231 -7.19 5.89 -10.43
C ALA A 231 -8.31 6.92 -10.27
N HIS A 232 -8.41 7.84 -11.21
CA HIS A 232 -9.40 8.91 -11.24
C HIS A 232 -10.44 8.62 -12.32
N PHE A 233 -11.71 8.59 -11.93
CA PHE A 233 -12.82 8.30 -12.82
C PHE A 233 -13.73 9.53 -12.92
N PRO A 234 -13.59 10.32 -14.02
CA PRO A 234 -14.43 11.49 -14.22
C PRO A 234 -15.87 11.09 -14.51
N LEU A 235 -16.81 11.83 -13.92
CA LEU A 235 -18.24 11.70 -14.17
C LEU A 235 -18.78 13.05 -14.65
N GLU A 236 -19.49 13.05 -15.77
CA GLU A 236 -20.19 14.23 -16.28
C GLU A 236 -21.59 14.27 -15.69
N LEU A 237 -21.96 15.40 -15.11
CA LEU A 237 -23.27 15.58 -14.47
C LEU A 237 -24.30 16.07 -15.47
N THR A 238 -25.47 15.45 -15.45
CA THR A 238 -26.62 15.87 -16.26
C THR A 238 -27.84 16.16 -15.40
N LEU A 239 -28.77 16.95 -15.95
CA LEU A 239 -30.02 17.24 -15.29
C LEU A 239 -30.78 15.94 -14.98
N GLY A 240 -31.40 15.89 -13.79
CA GLY A 240 -32.29 14.81 -13.42
C GLY A 240 -33.51 14.75 -14.33
N VAL A 241 -33.97 13.54 -14.63
CA VAL A 241 -35.21 13.30 -15.38
C VAL A 241 -36.37 13.16 -14.39
N GLN A 242 -37.34 14.07 -14.51
CA GLN A 242 -38.52 14.04 -13.68
C GLN A 242 -39.53 13.03 -14.23
N THR A 243 -40.01 12.14 -13.37
CA THR A 243 -40.95 11.06 -13.70
C THR A 243 -42.09 11.02 -12.70
N ILE A 244 -43.18 10.36 -13.08
CA ILE A 244 -44.33 10.07 -12.21
C ILE A 244 -44.64 8.57 -12.28
N PRO A 245 -45.25 7.98 -11.25
CA PRO A 245 -45.77 6.61 -11.33
C PRO A 245 -46.69 6.44 -12.53
N THR A 246 -46.59 5.30 -13.20
CA THR A 246 -47.44 4.97 -14.35
C THR A 246 -48.90 4.88 -13.94
N PHE A 247 -49.80 5.40 -14.77
CA PHE A 247 -51.25 5.30 -14.59
C PHE A 247 -51.92 4.90 -15.91
N GLN A 248 -53.12 4.33 -15.83
CA GLN A 248 -53.87 3.84 -16.98
C GLN A 248 -55.20 4.57 -17.11
N VAL A 249 -55.53 5.04 -18.31
CA VAL A 249 -56.82 5.69 -18.59
C VAL A 249 -57.84 4.63 -19.00
N SER A 250 -58.97 4.57 -18.29
CA SER A 250 -60.08 3.66 -18.61
C SER A 250 -61.39 4.43 -18.76
N GLY A 251 -62.25 4.02 -19.71
CA GLY A 251 -63.57 4.60 -19.91
C GLY A 251 -64.64 4.14 -18.91
N SER A 252 -64.39 3.04 -18.18
CA SER A 252 -65.35 2.43 -17.26
C SER A 252 -65.00 2.62 -15.78
N ARG A 253 -63.84 3.23 -15.48
CA ARG A 253 -63.34 3.43 -14.11
C ARG A 253 -62.71 4.80 -13.96
N HIS A 254 -62.98 5.43 -12.82
CA HIS A 254 -62.24 6.61 -12.38
C HIS A 254 -60.79 6.22 -12.08
N THR A 255 -59.83 6.88 -12.73
CA THR A 255 -58.39 6.69 -12.46
C THR A 255 -57.86 7.88 -11.68
N THR A 256 -57.27 7.62 -10.51
CA THR A 256 -56.57 8.65 -9.75
C THR A 256 -55.14 8.82 -10.26
N VAL A 257 -54.75 10.04 -10.62
CA VAL A 257 -53.38 10.35 -11.07
C VAL A 257 -52.42 10.68 -9.91
N PRO A 258 -51.11 10.43 -10.04
CA PRO A 258 -50.13 10.75 -9.01
C PRO A 258 -50.11 12.22 -8.60
N MET A 259 -49.94 12.51 -7.31
CA MET A 259 -49.87 13.89 -6.82
C MET A 259 -48.50 14.54 -7.04
N ARG A 260 -47.44 13.73 -6.96
CA ARG A 260 -46.05 14.18 -6.91
C ARG A 260 -45.18 13.43 -7.90
N SER A 261 -44.14 14.10 -8.40
CA SER A 261 -43.07 13.47 -9.17
C SER A 261 -42.06 12.74 -8.27
N ASN A 262 -41.13 12.00 -8.88
CA ASN A 262 -39.98 11.40 -8.20
C ASN A 262 -39.08 12.43 -7.48
N PHE A 263 -39.19 13.72 -7.84
CA PHE A 263 -38.52 14.82 -7.14
C PHE A 263 -39.41 15.53 -6.10
N GLY A 264 -40.63 15.05 -5.88
CA GLY A 264 -41.56 15.60 -4.89
C GLY A 264 -42.40 16.79 -5.39
N GLU A 265 -42.18 17.24 -6.62
CA GLU A 265 -42.92 18.38 -7.21
C GLU A 265 -44.38 18.05 -7.42
N LYS A 266 -45.26 19.03 -7.16
CA LYS A 266 -46.71 18.89 -7.38
C LYS A 266 -46.98 18.80 -8.89
N VAL A 267 -47.73 17.78 -9.29
CA VAL A 267 -48.06 17.55 -10.70
C VAL A 267 -49.43 18.16 -11.02
N THR A 268 -49.46 18.91 -12.12
CA THR A 268 -50.67 19.46 -12.73
C THR A 268 -51.09 18.60 -13.92
N TYR A 269 -52.40 18.49 -14.15
CA TYR A 269 -52.96 17.65 -15.19
C TYR A 269 -54.00 18.42 -15.99
N LEU A 270 -53.93 18.30 -17.31
CA LEU A 270 -54.94 18.79 -18.23
C LEU A 270 -55.45 17.61 -19.07
N GLY A 271 -56.76 17.37 -19.00
CA GLY A 271 -57.45 16.43 -19.88
C GLY A 271 -58.08 17.17 -21.06
N THR A 272 -57.93 16.61 -22.27
CA THR A 272 -58.54 17.13 -23.50
C THR A 272 -59.10 15.99 -24.35
N GLY A 273 -60.03 16.32 -25.25
CA GLY A 273 -60.76 15.34 -26.07
C GLY A 273 -61.85 14.63 -25.25
N SER A 274 -61.86 13.30 -25.28
CA SER A 274 -62.86 12.47 -24.57
C SER A 274 -62.58 12.31 -23.07
N CYS A 275 -61.77 13.15 -22.45
CA CYS A 275 -61.49 13.06 -21.01
C CYS A 275 -61.26 14.41 -20.32
N THR A 276 -61.58 14.45 -19.03
CA THR A 276 -61.36 15.57 -18.11
C THR A 276 -60.60 15.09 -16.88
N VAL A 277 -59.87 16.01 -16.23
CA VAL A 277 -59.21 15.74 -14.96
C VAL A 277 -59.68 16.74 -13.92
N THR A 278 -60.38 16.26 -12.90
CA THR A 278 -60.89 17.07 -11.80
C THR A 278 -60.48 16.44 -10.49
N ASN A 279 -59.89 17.22 -9.57
CA ASN A 279 -59.39 16.72 -8.28
C ASN A 279 -58.54 15.44 -8.40
N ARG A 280 -57.65 15.39 -9.41
CA ARG A 280 -56.80 14.23 -9.76
C ARG A 280 -57.54 12.97 -10.20
N ILE A 281 -58.83 13.05 -10.48
CA ILE A 281 -59.60 11.93 -11.03
C ILE A 281 -59.77 12.16 -12.52
N ILE A 282 -59.32 11.20 -13.32
CA ILE A 282 -59.61 11.16 -14.75
C ILE A 282 -61.04 10.63 -14.92
N THR A 283 -61.85 11.39 -15.64
CA THR A 283 -63.13 10.93 -16.16
C THR A 283 -63.02 10.89 -17.67
N ALA A 284 -63.28 9.73 -18.27
CA ALA A 284 -63.09 9.54 -19.70
C ALA A 284 -64.28 8.82 -20.33
N LYS A 285 -64.55 9.15 -21.60
CA LYS A 285 -65.64 8.60 -22.43
C LYS A 285 -65.05 7.98 -23.69
N LYS A 286 -65.88 7.29 -24.47
CA LYS A 286 -65.52 6.75 -25.78
C LYS A 286 -64.89 7.84 -26.67
N GLY A 287 -63.81 7.50 -27.36
CA GLY A 287 -63.02 8.38 -28.23
C GLY A 287 -61.61 8.65 -27.72
N THR A 288 -60.94 9.64 -28.33
CA THR A 288 -59.53 9.95 -28.04
C THR A 288 -59.41 10.80 -26.79
N CYS A 289 -58.79 10.25 -25.76
CA CYS A 289 -58.40 10.97 -24.55
C CYS A 289 -56.92 11.37 -24.62
N THR A 290 -56.62 12.66 -24.37
CA THR A 290 -55.25 13.14 -24.19
C THR A 290 -55.10 13.75 -22.79
N ILE A 291 -54.14 13.24 -22.02
CA ILE A 291 -53.73 13.78 -20.73
C ILE A 291 -52.34 14.40 -20.86
N VAL A 292 -52.21 15.66 -20.47
CA VAL A 292 -50.90 16.33 -20.31
C VAL A 292 -50.62 16.46 -18.82
N ALA A 293 -49.49 15.94 -18.36
CA ALA A 293 -49.01 16.08 -17.00
C ALA A 293 -47.77 16.99 -16.98
N GLY A 294 -47.80 18.00 -16.12
CA GLY A 294 -46.76 19.02 -16.01
C GLY A 294 -46.33 19.25 -14.57
N ALA A 295 -45.03 19.41 -14.33
CA ALA A 295 -44.48 19.85 -13.06
C ALA A 295 -43.24 20.73 -13.30
N PRO A 296 -42.96 21.72 -12.43
CA PRO A 296 -41.79 22.58 -12.60
C PRO A 296 -40.49 21.79 -12.45
N GLY A 297 -39.48 22.24 -13.18
CA GLY A 297 -38.09 21.84 -12.97
C GLY A 297 -37.38 22.82 -12.05
N VAL A 298 -36.18 22.45 -11.59
CA VAL A 298 -35.30 23.35 -10.84
C VAL A 298 -34.02 23.53 -11.63
N ASN A 299 -33.70 24.79 -11.93
CA ASN A 299 -32.53 25.13 -12.75
C ASN A 299 -31.25 24.53 -12.14
N GLY A 300 -30.43 23.94 -12.99
CA GLY A 300 -29.19 23.29 -12.60
C GLY A 300 -29.36 21.98 -11.82
N LEU A 301 -30.58 21.49 -11.56
CA LEU A 301 -30.82 20.23 -10.86
C LEU A 301 -31.59 19.23 -11.74
N TYR A 302 -32.81 19.54 -12.18
CA TYR A 302 -33.63 18.60 -12.97
C TYR A 302 -34.59 19.32 -13.91
N GLN A 303 -34.93 18.64 -15.00
CA GLN A 303 -35.82 19.16 -16.04
C GLN A 303 -37.28 19.18 -15.58
N PRO A 304 -38.10 20.10 -16.12
CA PRO A 304 -39.55 20.06 -15.90
C PRO A 304 -40.16 18.79 -16.49
N LEU A 305 -41.12 18.21 -15.78
CA LEU A 305 -41.95 17.13 -16.29
C LEU A 305 -42.85 17.68 -17.39
N ASN A 306 -42.78 17.08 -18.58
CA ASN A 306 -43.71 17.30 -19.68
C ASN A 306 -44.09 15.93 -20.26
N LEU A 307 -45.15 15.34 -19.72
CA LEU A 307 -45.63 14.03 -20.17
C LEU A 307 -46.95 14.18 -20.91
N ARG A 308 -47.05 13.58 -22.09
CA ARG A 308 -48.28 13.49 -22.88
C ARG A 308 -48.69 12.03 -23.03
N VAL A 309 -49.87 11.68 -22.53
CA VAL A 309 -50.48 10.35 -22.66
C VAL A 309 -51.68 10.47 -23.59
N VAL A 310 -51.69 9.68 -24.66
CA VAL A 310 -52.81 9.61 -25.61
C VAL A 310 -53.37 8.19 -25.60
N THR A 311 -54.67 8.05 -25.44
CA THR A 311 -55.35 6.75 -25.39
C THR A 311 -56.69 6.82 -26.09
N VAL A 312 -57.01 5.80 -26.89
CA VAL A 312 -58.32 5.64 -27.53
C VAL A 312 -59.17 4.74 -26.66
N ILE A 313 -60.28 5.27 -26.16
CA ILE A 313 -61.25 4.53 -25.36
C ILE A 313 -62.33 3.99 -26.30
N LYS A 314 -62.49 2.67 -26.31
CA LYS A 314 -63.44 1.96 -27.18
C LYS A 314 -64.86 1.91 -26.60
#